data_AF-A0A920C2H0-F1
#
_entry.id   AF-A0A920C2H0-F1
#
_cell.length_a   1.000
_cell.length_b   1.000
_cell.length_c   1.000
_cell.angle_alpha   90.00
_cell.angle_beta   90.00
_cell.angle_gamma   90.00
#
_symmetry.space_group_name_H-M   'P 1'
#
loop_
_entity.id
_entity.type
_entity.pdbx_description
1 polymer ?
#
loop_
_entity_poly.entity_id
_entity_poly.type
_entity_poly.pdbx_seq_one_letter_code
_entity_poly.pdbx_strand_id
1 'polypeptide(L)' 'MDFFKLAFLINAMAISLNVAATYTVIVNLLFNQPIYPGLIVSLVIGYGVMIKYNFLFHEIWDNWFRKNER' A
#
# COMPACT_ATOMS: atom_id res chain seq x y z
N MET A 1 -5.52 -0.64 24.24
CA MET A 1 -5.45 -1.36 22.95
C MET A 1 -4.18 -2.19 22.97
N ASP A 2 -4.28 -3.50 22.77
CA ASP A 2 -3.12 -4.40 22.84
C ASP A 2 -2.08 -4.02 21.77
N PHE A 3 -0.79 -4.19 22.07
CA PHE A 3 0.31 -3.87 21.16
C PHE A 3 0.11 -4.48 19.76
N PHE A 4 -0.38 -5.72 19.71
CA PHE A 4 -0.73 -6.42 18.47
C PHE A 4 -1.82 -5.72 17.64
N LYS A 5 -2.88 -5.23 18.29
CA LYS A 5 -3.97 -4.53 17.58
C LYS A 5 -3.50 -3.21 16.99
N LEU A 6 -2.61 -2.51 17.70
CA LEU A 6 -2.02 -1.27 17.22
C LEU A 6 -1.05 -1.50 16.05
N ALA A 7 -0.21 -2.53 16.13
CA ALA A 7 0.67 -2.93 15.02
C ALA A 7 -0.15 -3.35 13.77
N PHE A 8 -1.22 -4.11 13.96
CA PHE A 8 -2.14 -4.49 12.88
C PHE A 8 -2.75 -3.24 12.21
N LEU A 9 -3.24 -2.29 13.02
CA LEU A 9 -3.84 -1.05 12.51
C LEU A 9 -2.84 -0.24 11.67
N ILE A 10 -1.59 -0.08 12.14
CA ILE A 10 -0.55 0.65 11.41
C ILE A 10 -0.25 -0.01 10.07
N ASN A 11 -0.14 -1.34 10.04
CA ASN A 11 0.13 -2.08 8.81
C ASN A 11 -1.04 -1.98 7.82
N ALA A 12 -2.28 -2.11 8.30
CA ALA A 12 -3.46 -1.94 7.47
C ALA A 12 -3.57 -0.51 6.90
N MET A 13 -3.30 0.50 7.73
CA MET A 13 -3.25 1.91 7.33
C MET A 13 -2.17 2.18 6.29
N ALA A 14 -0.98 1.60 6.44
CA ALA A 14 0.10 1.75 5.47
C ALA A 14 -0.28 1.16 4.10
N ILE A 15 -1.00 0.04 4.07
CA ILE A 15 -1.52 -0.56 2.82
C ILE A 15 -2.56 0.38 2.21
N SER A 16 -3.58 0.78 2.97
CA SER A 16 -4.69 1.59 2.46
C SER A 16 -4.23 2.96 1.96
N LEU A 17 -3.27 3.60 2.63
CA LEU A 17 -2.77 4.92 2.25
C LEU A 17 -2.00 4.90 0.92
N ASN A 18 -1.16 3.87 0.70
CA ASN A 18 -0.45 3.69 -0.57
C ASN A 18 -1.40 3.37 -1.73
N VAL A 19 -2.41 2.53 -1.49
CA VAL A 19 -3.44 2.21 -2.48
C VAL A 19 -4.25 3.46 -2.83
N ALA A 20 -4.70 4.22 -1.83
CA ALA A 20 -5.44 5.46 -2.02
C ALA A 20 -4.64 6.48 -2.83
N ALA A 21 -3.37 6.70 -2.47
CA ALA A 21 -2.49 7.62 -3.20
C ALA A 21 -2.27 7.17 -4.67
N THR A 22 -2.21 5.86 -4.92
CA THR A 22 -2.13 5.31 -6.28
C THR A 22 -3.38 5.64 -7.08
N TYR A 23 -4.57 5.45 -6.50
CA TYR A 23 -5.83 5.84 -7.14
C TYR A 23 -5.91 7.34 -7.40
N THR A 24 -5.44 8.18 -6.46
CA THR A 24 -5.37 9.63 -6.68
C THR A 24 -4.50 9.97 -7.89
N VAL A 25 -3.34 9.32 -8.05
CA VAL A 25 -2.48 9.51 -9.24
C VAL A 25 -3.22 9.11 -10.51
N ILE A 26 -3.88 7.95 -10.53
CA ILE A 26 -4.64 7.47 -11.70
C ILE A 26 -5.76 8.44 -12.06
N VAL A 27 -6.56 8.87 -11.08
CA VAL A 27 -7.65 9.84 -11.28
C VAL A 27 -7.08 11.14 -11.83
N ASN A 28 -5.99 11.66 -11.25
CA ASN A 28 -5.39 12.89 -11.74
C ASN A 28 -4.87 12.75 -13.18
N LEU A 29 -4.30 11.60 -13.56
CA LEU A 29 -3.93 11.32 -14.95
C LEU A 29 -5.15 11.36 -15.88
N LEU A 30 -6.25 10.70 -15.49
CA LEU A 30 -7.47 10.63 -16.31
C LEU A 30 -8.13 12.01 -16.52
N PHE A 31 -8.13 12.86 -15.50
CA PHE A 31 -8.69 14.21 -15.56
C PHE A 31 -7.67 15.29 -15.97
N ASN A 32 -6.48 14.86 -16.44
CA ASN A 32 -5.37 15.73 -16.83
C ASN A 32 -5.02 16.79 -15.77
N GLN A 33 -5.16 16.41 -14.49
CA GLN A 33 -4.82 17.22 -13.33
C GLN A 33 -3.32 17.10 -13.01
N PRO A 34 -2.71 18.16 -12.47
CA PRO A 34 -1.30 18.13 -12.10
C PRO A 34 -1.01 17.08 -11.02
N ILE A 35 0.06 16.32 -11.22
CA ILE A 35 0.55 15.33 -10.24
C ILE A 35 1.87 15.84 -9.69
N TYR A 36 1.91 16.03 -8.37
CA TYR A 36 3.13 16.47 -7.69
C TYR A 36 4.20 15.38 -7.77
N PRO A 37 5.43 15.69 -8.22
CA PRO A 37 6.51 14.70 -8.29
C PRO A 37 6.80 14.02 -6.94
N GLY A 38 6.65 14.75 -5.85
CA GLY A 38 6.82 14.21 -4.49
C GLY A 38 5.83 13.10 -4.15
N LEU A 39 4.62 13.10 -4.73
CA LEU A 39 3.63 12.04 -4.54
C LEU A 39 4.12 10.72 -5.16
N ILE A 40 4.74 10.79 -6.34
CA ILE A 40 5.31 9.60 -7.02
C ILE A 40 6.48 9.04 -6.21
N VAL A 41 7.38 9.90 -5.74
CA VAL A 41 8.52 9.48 -4.89
C VAL A 41 8.01 8.85 -3.59
N SER A 42 7.00 9.45 -2.95
CA SER A 42 6.38 8.91 -1.74
C SER A 42 5.73 7.55 -1.98
N LEU A 43 5.08 7.34 -3.13
CA LEU A 43 4.51 6.04 -3.51
C LEU A 43 5.60 4.97 -3.68
N VAL A 44 6.70 5.28 -4.37
CA VAL A 44 7.80 4.32 -4.57
C VAL A 44 8.39 3.87 -3.22
N ILE A 45 8.66 4.84 -2.34
CA ILE A 45 9.19 4.54 -1.00
C ILE A 45 8.13 3.79 -0.18
N GLY A 46 6.87 4.23 -0.23
CA GLY A 46 5.76 3.64 0.52
C GLY A 46 5.52 2.18 0.15
N TYR A 47 5.52 1.84 -1.14
CA TYR A 47 5.47 0.46 -1.60
C TYR A 47 6.73 -0.33 -1.22
N GLY A 48 7.93 0.27 -1.33
CA GLY A 48 9.17 -0.40 -0.92
C GLY A 48 9.17 -0.78 0.56
N VAL A 49 8.68 0.11 1.44
CA VAL A 49 8.53 -0.15 2.87
C VAL A 49 7.41 -1.17 3.12
N MET A 50 6.28 -1.06 2.41
CA MET A 50 5.18 -2.01 2.53
C MET A 50 5.63 -3.43 2.20
N ILE A 51 6.29 -3.62 1.05
CA ILE A 51 6.79 -4.92 0.62
C ILE A 51 7.83 -5.45 1.62
N LYS A 52 8.73 -4.62 2.15
CA LYS A 52 9.81 -5.13 3.01
C LYS A 52 9.39 -5.41 4.46
N TYR A 53 8.53 -4.58 5.03
CA TYR A 53 8.30 -4.55 6.49
C TYR A 53 6.86 -4.88 6.91
N ASN A 54 5.90 -4.85 6.00
CA ASN A 54 4.50 -5.07 6.35
C ASN A 54 4.17 -6.57 6.29
N PHE A 55 4.18 -7.22 7.47
CA PHE A 55 3.86 -8.65 7.58
C PHE A 55 2.44 -8.97 7.09
N LEU A 56 1.51 -8.02 7.25
CA LEU A 56 0.13 -8.17 6.85
C LEU A 56 -0.02 -8.19 5.34
N PHE A 57 0.76 -7.33 4.66
CA PHE A 57 0.84 -7.32 3.22
C PHE A 57 1.41 -8.64 2.70
N HIS A 58 2.51 -9.13 3.27
CA HIS A 58 3.08 -10.44 2.92
C HIS A 58 2.07 -11.57 3.11
N GLU A 59 1.36 -11.60 4.23
CA GLU A 59 0.37 -12.64 4.50
C GLU A 59 -0.79 -12.62 3.49
N ILE A 60 -1.28 -11.43 3.13
CA ILE A 60 -2.30 -11.26 2.09
C ILE A 60 -1.75 -11.69 0.72
N TRP A 61 -0.54 -11.24 0.39
CA TRP A 61 0.13 -11.54 -0.87
C TRP A 61 0.35 -13.06 -1.04
N ASP A 62 0.96 -13.70 -0.05
CA ASP A 62 1.20 -15.14 -0.04
C ASP A 62 -0.11 -15.92 -0.12
N ASN A 63 -1.15 -15.53 0.62
CA ASN A 63 -2.45 -16.21 0.53
C ASN A 63 -3.12 -16.01 -0.83
N TRP A 64 -2.93 -14.87 -1.49
CA TRP A 64 -3.51 -14.61 -2.80
C TRP A 64 -2.80 -15.41 -3.90
N PHE A 65 -1.46 -15.44 -3.90
CA PHE A 65 -0.69 -16.17 -4.91
C PHE A 65 -0.61 -17.67 -4.66
N ARG A 66 -0.48 -18.13 -3.41
CA ARG A 66 -0.43 -19.56 -3.06
C ARG A 66 -1.76 -20.27 -3.30
N LYS A 67 -2.88 -19.54 -3.34
CA LYS A 67 -4.20 -20.08 -3.69
C LYS A 67 -4.37 -20.30 -5.20
N ASN A 68 -3.55 -19.67 -6.03
CA ASN A 68 -3.55 -19.85 -7.48
C ASN A 68 -2.69 -21.04 -7.97
N GLU A 69 -2.00 -21.76 -7.07
CA GLU A 69 -1.18 -22.94 -7.36
C GLU A 69 -1.86 -24.29 -7.04
N ARG A 70 -3.16 -24.31 -6.72
CA ARG A 70 -3.97 -25.53 -6.56
C ARG A 70 -5.13 -25.56 -7.53
#